data_AF-A0A8T6TXD4-F1
#
_entry.id   AF-A0A8T6TXD4-F1
#
_cell.length_a   1.000
_cell.length_b   1.000
_cell.length_c   1.000
_cell.angle_alpha   90.00
_cell.angle_beta   90.00
_cell.angle_gamma   90.00
#
_symmetry.space_group_name_H-M   'P 1'
#
loop_
_entity.id
_entity.type
_entity.pdbx_description
1 polymer ?
#
loop_
_entity_poly.entity_id
_entity_poly.type
_entity_poly.pdbx_seq_one_letter_code
_entity_poly.pdbx_strand_id
1 'polypeptide(L)' 'GVKASLDAGMGCIAVTNDFTRKSIHESKLLEDRWIVDDRQKLLDIAQQFISEFENKIEGENDG' A
#
# COMPACT_ATOMS: atom_id res chain seq x y z
N GLY A 1 -9.06 -2.83 8.45
CA GLY A 1 -8.74 -2.53 7.05
C GLY A 1 -7.27 -2.82 6.83
N VAL A 2 -6.43 -1.78 6.78
CA VAL A 2 -4.98 -1.88 6.49
C VAL A 2 -4.28 -3.00 7.27
N LYS A 3 -4.29 -2.94 8.61
CA LYS A 3 -3.63 -3.95 9.45
C LYS A 3 -4.11 -5.38 9.15
N ALA A 4 -5.42 -5.57 9.05
CA ALA A 4 -5.99 -6.89 8.75
C ALA A 4 -5.60 -7.41 7.36
N SER A 5 -5.45 -6.53 6.36
CA SER A 5 -4.97 -6.91 5.04
C SER A 5 -3.52 -7.38 5.08
N LEU A 6 -2.66 -6.65 5.79
CA LEU A 6 -1.25 -7.00 5.96
C LEU A 6 -1.08 -8.31 6.74
N ASP A 7 -1.83 -8.47 7.84
CA ASP A 7 -1.82 -9.70 8.66
C ASP A 7 -2.28 -10.94 7.85
N ALA A 8 -3.05 -10.74 6.78
CA ALA A 8 -3.48 -11.79 5.85
C ALA A 8 -2.50 -12.04 4.69
N GLY A 9 -1.33 -11.39 4.67
CA GLY A 9 -0.35 -11.50 3.59
C GLY A 9 -0.77 -10.81 2.29
N MET A 10 -1.78 -9.94 2.32
CA MET A 10 -2.23 -9.19 1.15
C MET A 10 -1.45 -7.90 0.99
N GLY A 11 -1.23 -7.49 -0.27
CA GLY A 11 -0.81 -6.13 -0.59
C GLY A 11 -1.88 -5.10 -0.21
N CYS A 12 -1.46 -3.90 0.25
CA CYS A 12 -2.40 -2.86 0.66
C CYS A 12 -1.92 -1.46 0.26
N ILE A 13 -2.84 -0.70 -0.36
CA ILE A 13 -2.73 0.74 -0.62
C ILE A 13 -3.79 1.42 0.24
N ALA A 14 -3.41 2.48 0.95
CA ALA A 14 -4.34 3.26 1.77
C ALA A 14 -4.66 4.60 1.09
N VAL A 15 -5.89 4.76 0.63
CA VAL A 15 -6.38 6.07 0.15
C VAL A 15 -6.95 6.84 1.32
N THR A 16 -6.41 8.03 1.59
CA THR A 16 -6.78 8.83 2.75
C THR A 16 -7.69 10.00 2.36
N ASN A 17 -8.24 10.65 3.38
CA ASN A 17 -8.86 11.97 3.30
C ASN A 17 -8.37 12.79 4.51
N ASP A 18 -8.81 14.04 4.64
CA ASP A 18 -8.39 14.91 5.75
C ASP A 18 -8.63 14.32 7.13
N PHE A 19 -9.64 13.45 7.28
CA PHE A 19 -9.96 12.79 8.54
C PHE A 19 -9.02 11.62 8.86
N THR A 20 -8.63 10.82 7.86
CA THR A 20 -7.83 9.60 8.06
C THR A 20 -6.34 9.78 7.81
N ARG A 21 -5.92 10.84 7.11
CA ARG A 21 -4.54 11.08 6.71
C ARG A 21 -3.56 10.98 7.86
N LYS A 22 -3.78 11.77 8.92
CA LYS A 22 -2.88 11.82 10.07
C LYS A 22 -2.72 10.45 10.74
N SER A 23 -3.83 9.78 11.04
CA SER A 23 -3.79 8.50 11.74
C SER A 23 -3.14 7.40 10.90
N ILE A 24 -3.33 7.41 9.58
CA ILE A 24 -2.68 6.44 8.68
C ILE A 24 -1.16 6.66 8.62
N HIS A 25 -0.68 7.89 8.46
CA HIS A 25 0.77 8.17 8.46
C HIS A 25 1.43 7.91 9.83
N GLU A 26 0.73 8.17 10.93
CA GLU A 26 1.22 7.89 12.29
C GLU A 26 1.21 6.41 12.63
N SER A 27 0.35 5.61 11.99
CA SER A 27 0.25 4.18 12.26
C SER A 27 1.52 3.39 11.91
N LYS A 28 2.34 3.90 10.98
CA LYS A 28 3.53 3.23 10.43
C LYS A 28 3.28 1.80 9.93
N LEU A 29 2.03 1.50 9.57
CA LEU A 29 1.62 0.20 9.02
C LEU A 29 1.99 0.05 7.54
N LEU A 30 2.10 1.16 6.82
CA LEU A 30 2.46 1.20 5.40
C LEU A 30 3.63 2.15 5.20
N GLU A 31 4.45 1.86 4.18
CA GLU A 31 5.38 2.83 3.65
C GLU A 31 4.60 4.03 3.08
N ASP A 32 5.11 5.25 3.28
CA ASP A 32 4.41 6.48 2.86
C ASP A 32 4.09 6.52 1.36
N ARG A 33 4.86 5.81 0.52
CA ARG A 33 4.61 5.68 -0.93
C ARG A 33 3.34 4.90 -1.28
N TRP A 34 2.82 4.09 -0.36
CA TRP A 34 1.57 3.33 -0.51
C TRP A 34 0.38 4.01 0.18
N ILE A 35 0.59 5.24 0.67
CA ILE A 35 -0.45 6.10 1.23
C ILE A 35 -0.78 7.17 0.18
N VAL A 36 -2.02 7.18 -0.30
CA VAL A 36 -2.50 8.08 -1.37
C VAL A 36 -3.37 9.17 -0.76
N ASP A 37 -2.78 10.35 -0.55
CA ASP A 37 -3.49 11.54 -0.08
C ASP A 37 -4.26 12.25 -1.21
N ASP A 38 -3.73 12.17 -2.44
CA ASP A 38 -4.33 12.77 -3.63
C ASP A 38 -4.89 11.68 -4.54
N ARG A 39 -6.21 11.68 -4.70
CA ARG A 39 -6.93 10.69 -5.51
C ARG A 39 -6.51 10.71 -6.98
N GLN A 40 -5.98 11.82 -7.50
CA GLN A 40 -5.49 11.89 -8.87
C GLN A 40 -4.26 11.00 -9.09
N LYS A 41 -3.50 10.70 -8.02
CA LYS A 41 -2.30 9.85 -8.07
C LYS A 41 -2.59 8.37 -7.85
N LEU A 42 -3.84 8.02 -7.52
CA LEU A 42 -4.19 6.65 -7.17
C LEU A 42 -3.87 5.66 -8.29
N LEU A 43 -4.15 6.03 -9.54
CA LEU A 43 -3.93 5.16 -10.69
C LEU A 43 -2.44 4.86 -10.87
N ASP A 44 -1.60 5.89 -10.86
CA ASP A 44 -0.15 5.75 -11.03
C ASP A 44 0.47 4.91 -9.90
N ILE A 45 0.06 5.18 -8.65
CA ILE A 45 0.54 4.43 -7.48
C ILE A 45 0.07 2.97 -7.53
N ALA A 46 -1.16 2.70 -7.97
CA ALA A 46 -1.66 1.34 -8.10
C ALA A 46 -0.91 0.54 -9.17
N GLN A 47 -0.58 1.17 -10.31
CA GLN A 47 0.22 0.54 -11.36
C GLN A 47 1.64 0.21 -10.85
N GLN A 48 2.28 1.15 -10.16
CA GLN A 48 3.57 0.91 -9.52
C GLN A 48 3.49 -0.22 -8.50
N PHE A 49 2.46 -0.22 -7.65
CA PHE A 49 2.26 -1.23 -6.63
C PHE A 49 2.15 -2.64 -7.22
N ILE A 50 1.32 -2.82 -8.24
CA ILE A 50 1.12 -4.12 -8.91
C ILE A 50 2.45 -4.62 -9.49
N SER A 51 3.17 -3.76 -10.22
CA SER A 51 4.45 -4.13 -10.82
C SER A 51 5.48 -4.56 -9.77
N GLU A 52 5.57 -3.85 -8.64
CA GLU A 52 6.49 -4.24 -7.55
C GLU A 52 6.04 -5.48 -6.79
N PHE A 53 4.73 -5.66 -6.62
CA PHE A 53 4.17 -6.79 -5.88
C PHE A 53 4.34 -8.11 -6.67
N GLU A 54 4.12 -8.09 -7.98
CA GLU A 54 4.38 -9.25 -8.86
C GLU A 54 5.86 -9.64 -8.85
N ASN A 55 6.77 -8.67 -8.95
CA ASN A 55 8.21 -8.92 -8.87
C ASN A 55 8.66 -9.55 -7.55
N LYS A 56 7.96 -9.27 -6.43
CA LYS A 56 8.26 -9.91 -5.14
C LYS A 56 7.81 -11.36 -5.08
N ILE A 57 6.67 -11.69 -5.71
CA ILE A 57 6.18 -13.07 -5.78
C ILE A 57 7.13 -13.95 -6.61
N GLU A 58 7.66 -13.41 -7.70
CA GLU A 58 8.60 -14.17 -8.55
C GLU A 58 9.96 -14.39 -7.87
N GLY A 59 10.44 -13.43 -7.06
CA GLY A 59 11.72 -13.51 -6.36
C GLY A 59 11.76 -14.42 -5.11
N GLU A 60 10.62 -14.86 -4.59
CA GLU A 60 10.53 -15.76 -3.42
C GLU A 60 10.46 -17.26 -3.78
N ASN A 61 10.37 -17.60 -5.07
CA ASN A 61 10.19 -18.99 -5.55
C ASN A 61 11.51 -19.73 -5.85
N ASP A 62 12.66 -19.10 -5.57
CA ASP A 62 14.01 -19.62 -5.81
C ASP A 62 14.72 -20.11 -4.53
N GLY A 63 13.97 -20.46 -3.47
CA GLY A 63 14.49 -20.85 -2.15
C GLY A 63 14.15 -22.28 -1.72
#